data_AF-A0A1V0FWX3-F1
#
_entry.id   AF-A0A1V0FWX3-F1
#
_cell.length_a   1.000
_cell.length_b   1.000
_cell.length_c   1.000
_cell.angle_alpha   90.00
_cell.angle_beta   90.00
_cell.angle_gamma   90.00
#
_symmetry.space_group_name_H-M   'P 1'
#
loop_
_entity.id
_entity.type
_entity.pdbx_description
1 polymer ?
#
loop_
_entity_poly.entity_id
_entity_poly.type
_entity_poly.pdbx_seq_one_letter_code
_entity_poly.pdbx_strand_id
1 'polypeptide(L)' 'DCTKLLGGCKTDAECCPHLGCRKKWPYHCGWDGPSDK' A
#
# COMPACT_ATOMS: atom_id res chain seq x y z
N ASP A 1 9.74 8.49 -6.94
CA ASP A 1 9.22 8.73 -5.58
C ASP A 1 8.17 7.67 -5.31
N CYS A 2 8.21 6.98 -4.17
CA CYS A 2 7.24 5.92 -3.85
C CYS A 2 6.65 6.17 -2.46
N THR A 3 5.38 5.83 -2.31
CA THR A 3 4.62 6.02 -1.09
C THR A 3 4.99 4.93 -0.08
N LYS A 4 5.45 5.39 1.09
CA LYS A 4 5.82 4.54 2.22
C LYS A 4 4.58 3.97 2.92
N LEU A 5 4.80 3.08 3.88
CA LEU A 5 3.75 2.47 4.69
C LEU A 5 2.81 3.53 5.29
N LEU A 6 1.50 3.29 5.24
CA LEU A 6 0.42 4.19 5.66
C LEU A 6 0.33 5.52 4.87
N GLY A 7 1.15 5.71 3.84
CA GLY A 7 1.02 6.83 2.93
C GLY A 7 -0.19 6.65 2.02
N GLY A 8 -0.83 7.75 1.64
CA GLY A 8 -2.00 7.73 0.77
C GLY A 8 -1.66 7.21 -0.62
N CYS A 9 -2.50 6.31 -1.15
CA CYS A 9 -2.32 5.74 -2.47
C CYS A 9 -3.67 5.64 -3.19
N LYS A 10 -3.63 5.63 -4.52
CA LYS A 10 -4.78 5.29 -5.38
C LYS A 10 -4.55 3.97 -6.09
N THR A 11 -3.29 3.67 -6.42
CA THR A 11 -2.88 2.43 -7.09
C THR A 11 -1.70 1.79 -6.39
N ASP A 12 -1.54 0.47 -6.53
CA ASP A 12 -0.42 -0.29 -5.97
C ASP A 12 0.94 0.18 -6.50
N ALA A 13 1.00 0.65 -7.75
CA ALA A 13 2.21 1.19 -8.36
C ALA A 13 2.75 2.47 -7.68
N GLU A 14 1.91 3.17 -6.92
CA GLU A 14 2.36 4.34 -6.13
C GLU A 14 3.08 3.91 -4.85
N CYS A 15 2.83 2.70 -4.36
CA CYS A 15 3.45 2.20 -3.15
C CYS A 15 4.87 1.70 -3.41
N CYS A 16 5.74 1.81 -2.40
CA CYS A 16 7.08 1.25 -2.49
C CYS A 16 7.03 -0.27 -2.68
N PRO A 17 8.08 -0.88 -3.28
CA PRO A 17 8.17 -2.34 -3.39
C PRO A 17 7.95 -2.99 -2.02
N HIS A 18 7.23 -4.12 -2.01
CA HIS A 18 6.68 -4.83 -0.81
C HIS A 18 5.43 -4.21 -0.17
N LEU A 19 4.99 -3.06 -0.67
CA LEU A 19 3.74 -2.43 -0.25
C LEU A 19 2.73 -2.45 -1.38
N GLY A 20 1.46 -2.57 -1.02
CA GLY A 20 0.33 -2.56 -1.94
C GLY A 20 -0.70 -1.57 -1.47
N CYS A 21 -1.45 -1.00 -2.42
CA CYS A 21 -2.46 -0.02 -2.08
C CYS A 21 -3.70 -0.70 -1.51
N ARG A 22 -3.96 -0.51 -0.21
CA ARG A 22 -5.19 -0.99 0.42
C ARG A 22 -6.35 -0.15 -0.10
N LYS A 23 -7.26 -0.80 -0.82
CA LYS A 23 -8.52 -0.21 -1.32
C LYS A 23 -9.59 -0.08 -0.22
N LYS A 24 -9.28 -0.50 1.02
CA LYS A 24 -10.15 -0.36 2.19
C LYS A 24 -9.91 1.02 2.79
N TRP A 25 -10.96 1.85 2.84
CA TRP A 25 -10.84 3.20 3.37
C TRP A 25 -10.31 3.20 4.82
N PRO A 26 -9.30 4.04 5.15
CA PRO A 26 -8.63 5.01 4.27
C PRO A 26 -7.67 4.34 3.27
N TYR A 27 -7.61 4.86 2.04
CA TYR A 27 -6.72 4.32 1.01
C TYR A 27 -5.26 4.58 1.38
N HIS A 28 -4.52 3.52 1.69
CA HIS A 28 -3.14 3.65 2.15
C HIS A 28 -2.26 2.49 1.68
N CYS A 29 -0.98 2.74 1.51
CA CYS A 29 0.00 1.68 1.25
C CYS A 29 0.10 0.81 2.51
N GLY A 30 -0.27 -0.45 2.38
CA GLY A 30 -0.10 -1.48 3.40
C GLY A 30 0.96 -2.48 2.97
N TRP A 31 1.40 -3.33 3.90
CA TRP A 31 2.23 -4.47 3.53
C TRP A 31 1.43 -5.43 2.63
N ASP A 32 1.95 -5.68 1.42
CA ASP A 32 1.37 -6.62 0.46
C ASP A 32 2.15 -7.94 0.52
N GLY A 33 2.19 -8.52 1.72
CA GLY A 33 2.84 -9.79 2.00
C GLY A 33 1.83 -10.82 2.50
N PRO A 34 2.12 -12.13 2.38
CA PRO A 34 1.20 -13.21 2.76
C PRO A 34 0.87 -13.30 4.26
N SER A 35 1.35 -12.38 5.10
CA SER A 35 1.13 -12.38 6.56
C SER A 35 -0.22 -11.84 7.01
N ASP A 36 -1.07 -11.34 6.10
CA ASP A 36 -2.40 -10.78 6.40
C ASP A 36 -3.53 -11.66 5.79
N LYS A 37 -3.36 -12.98 5.79
CA LYS A 37 -4.35 -13.95 5.30
C LYS A 37 -5.06 -14.69 6.43
#